data_AF-A0A2V8GED3-F1
#
_entry.id   AF-A0A2V8GED3-F1
#
_cell.length_a   1.000
_cell.length_b   1.000
_cell.length_c   1.000
_cell.angle_alpha   90.00
_cell.angle_beta   90.00
_cell.angle_gamma   90.00
#
_symmetry.space_group_name_H-M   'P 1'
#
loop_
_entity.id
_entity.type
_entity.pdbx_description
1 polymer ?
#
loop_
_entity_poly.entity_id
_entity_poly.type
_entity_poly.pdbx_seq_one_letter_code
_entity_poly.pdbx_strand_id
1 'polypeptide(L)'
;MPSSRASSRHFLNATATLIISHGYSAVLIEGDLEKFRDLQKTYADRRAVRTVNQFVGFTAADGLDTILAQTPIPRDFDFLSIDIDGNEYHVWNATSQYKPKVVCVEFNPTIPPEVSFVQPADPTVNQGSSVAALVELGRKKGYELIAVIGVNAFFVVQEFYEQFKVTDNRIETLWTNRDLVTYIFSGYDGQVFLRGCRQLPWLGLPLSESKLQAVPGFVRQYPYSRTRRLIYIALSNPLSLFPKILRELKKYTN
;
A
#
# COMPACT_ATOMS: atom_id res chain seq x y z
N MET A 1 -1.78 18.79 -14.53
CA MET A 1 -2.77 19.39 -13.62
C MET A 1 -4.14 18.86 -13.95
N PRO A 2 -4.74 17.98 -13.14
CA PRO A 2 -6.18 17.93 -13.04
C PRO A 2 -6.60 19.07 -12.11
N SER A 3 -7.16 20.10 -12.71
CA SER A 3 -7.82 21.20 -12.04
C SER A 3 -8.98 20.71 -11.18
N SER A 4 -9.03 21.25 -9.97
CA SER A 4 -10.23 21.63 -9.23
C SER A 4 -11.58 21.39 -9.94
N ARG A 5 -12.30 20.35 -9.50
CA ARG A 5 -13.75 20.35 -9.23
C ARG A 5 -14.18 18.93 -8.85
N ALA A 6 -14.18 18.70 -7.54
CA ALA A 6 -15.09 17.75 -6.92
C ALA A 6 -15.59 18.40 -5.62
N SER A 7 -16.43 19.43 -5.77
CA SER A 7 -17.39 19.74 -4.72
C SER A 7 -18.25 18.50 -4.49
N SER A 8 -18.59 18.25 -3.22
CA SER A 8 -19.54 17.21 -2.78
C SER A 8 -19.17 15.76 -3.11
N ARG A 9 -18.06 15.25 -2.55
CA ARG A 9 -18.03 13.83 -2.16
C ARG A 9 -18.79 13.71 -0.86
N HIS A 10 -20.09 13.45 -0.93
CA HIS A 10 -20.77 12.84 0.21
C HIS A 10 -20.00 11.57 0.56
N PHE A 11 -19.53 11.52 1.81
CA PHE A 11 -18.89 10.38 2.44
C PHE A 11 -19.79 9.13 2.31
N LEU A 12 -19.64 8.38 1.21
CA LEU A 12 -20.00 6.98 1.15
C LEU A 12 -18.84 6.16 1.74
N ASN A 13 -18.41 6.52 2.95
CA ASN A 13 -17.52 5.68 3.73
C ASN A 13 -18.40 4.70 4.55
N ALA A 14 -17.92 3.46 4.73
CA ALA A 14 -18.65 2.45 5.48
C ALA A 14 -18.98 2.94 6.90
N THR A 15 -18.10 3.75 7.48
CA THR A 15 -18.27 4.37 8.80
C THR A 15 -19.45 5.33 8.89
N ALA A 16 -19.68 6.23 7.91
CA ALA A 16 -20.86 7.11 7.93
C ALA A 16 -22.16 6.31 7.84
N THR A 17 -22.19 5.21 7.07
CA THR A 17 -23.38 4.35 7.00
C THR A 17 -23.67 3.66 8.34
N LEU A 18 -22.64 3.22 9.08
CA LEU A 18 -22.81 2.65 10.42
C LEU A 18 -23.33 3.70 11.41
N ILE A 19 -22.82 4.93 11.35
CA ILE A 19 -23.21 6.00 12.27
C ILE A 19 -24.61 6.54 11.95
N ILE A 20 -24.84 6.92 10.70
CA ILE A 20 -26.06 7.63 10.26
C ILE A 20 -27.26 6.69 10.21
N SER A 21 -27.07 5.51 9.62
CA SER A 21 -28.16 4.58 9.30
C SER A 21 -28.35 3.49 10.34
N HIS A 22 -27.28 3.10 11.06
CA HIS A 22 -27.32 2.01 12.06
C HIS A 22 -27.11 2.51 13.50
N GLY A 23 -26.95 3.81 13.71
CA GLY A 23 -26.92 4.42 15.05
C GLY A 23 -25.68 4.09 15.88
N TYR A 24 -24.57 3.71 15.24
CA TYR A 24 -23.32 3.43 15.94
C TYR A 24 -22.81 4.65 16.70
N SER A 25 -22.31 4.44 17.92
CA SER A 25 -21.43 5.40 18.58
C SER A 25 -20.04 5.35 17.95
N ALA A 26 -19.38 6.49 17.81
CA ALA A 26 -18.08 6.54 17.12
C ALA A 26 -17.11 7.54 17.77
N VAL A 27 -15.82 7.22 17.66
CA VAL A 27 -14.73 8.18 17.83
C VAL A 27 -14.17 8.46 16.44
N LEU A 28 -14.25 9.71 16.00
CA LEU A 28 -13.77 10.16 14.69
C LEU A 28 -12.55 11.06 14.90
N ILE A 29 -11.40 10.63 14.39
CA ILE A 29 -10.11 11.33 14.56
C ILE A 29 -9.71 11.94 13.22
N GLU A 30 -9.43 13.24 13.20
CA GLU A 30 -9.00 13.97 12.00
C GLU A 30 -7.87 14.94 12.39
N GLY A 31 -6.74 14.87 11.70
CA GLY A 31 -5.56 15.68 12.01
C GLY A 31 -5.63 17.11 11.44
N ASP A 32 -6.24 17.26 10.26
CA ASP A 32 -6.39 18.56 9.62
C ASP A 32 -7.50 19.39 10.28
N LEU A 33 -7.17 20.61 10.68
CA LEU A 33 -8.09 21.47 11.45
C LEU A 33 -9.31 21.89 10.64
N GLU A 34 -9.20 22.10 9.32
CA GLU A 34 -10.31 22.50 8.48
C GLU A 34 -11.26 21.33 8.25
N LYS A 35 -10.74 20.16 7.87
CA LYS A 35 -11.51 18.92 7.75
C LYS A 35 -12.16 18.54 9.08
N PHE A 36 -11.46 18.72 10.20
CA PHE A 36 -12.01 18.46 11.53
C PHE A 36 -13.21 19.36 11.85
N ARG A 37 -13.15 20.65 11.49
CA ARG A 37 -14.30 21.56 11.68
C ARG A 37 -15.49 21.12 10.83
N ASP A 38 -15.27 20.63 9.63
CA ASP A 38 -16.34 20.10 8.77
C ASP A 38 -16.89 18.77 9.28
N LEU A 39 -16.03 17.90 9.84
CA LEU A 39 -16.43 16.69 10.55
C LEU A 39 -17.35 17.02 11.74
N GLN A 40 -16.99 18.01 12.55
CA GLN A 40 -17.83 18.46 13.67
C GLN A 40 -19.20 18.95 13.21
N LYS A 41 -19.27 19.75 12.15
CA LYS A 41 -20.56 20.21 11.58
C LYS A 41 -21.40 19.04 11.10
N THR A 42 -20.77 18.07 10.42
CA THR A 42 -21.46 16.90 9.85
C THR A 42 -22.12 16.04 10.92
N TYR A 43 -21.51 15.93 12.10
CA TYR A 43 -21.99 15.09 13.20
C TYR A 43 -22.51 15.88 14.41
N ALA A 44 -22.79 17.17 14.28
CA ALA A 44 -23.18 18.06 15.39
C ALA A 44 -24.41 17.55 16.17
N ASP A 45 -25.39 16.97 15.48
CA ASP A 45 -26.62 16.45 16.08
C ASP A 45 -26.49 15.01 16.62
N ARG A 46 -25.30 14.40 16.52
CA ARG A 46 -25.05 13.00 16.90
C ARG A 46 -24.31 12.93 18.22
N ARG A 47 -25.05 12.95 19.34
CA ARG A 47 -24.49 12.87 20.70
C ARG A 47 -23.60 11.65 20.97
N ALA A 48 -23.79 10.56 20.23
CA ALA A 48 -22.99 9.34 20.34
C ALA A 48 -21.67 9.38 19.54
N VAL A 49 -21.39 10.48 18.84
CA VAL A 49 -20.16 10.71 18.09
C VAL A 49 -19.26 11.65 18.88
N ARG A 50 -18.02 11.23 19.12
CA ARG A 50 -16.94 12.06 19.67
C ARG A 50 -15.92 12.33 18.58
N THR A 51 -15.62 13.60 18.33
CA THR A 51 -14.60 14.01 17.36
C THR A 51 -13.31 14.40 18.08
N VAL A 52 -12.14 14.02 17.56
CA VAL A 52 -10.82 14.36 18.09
C VAL A 52 -9.98 15.01 16.99
N ASN A 53 -9.38 16.18 17.25
CA ASN A 53 -8.46 16.83 16.30
C ASN A 53 -7.01 16.46 16.63
N GLN A 54 -6.49 15.42 15.99
CA GLN A 54 -5.13 14.94 16.24
C GLN A 54 -4.63 14.09 15.07
N PHE A 55 -3.36 14.24 14.69
CA PHE A 55 -2.70 13.29 13.80
C PHE A 55 -2.40 12.00 14.57
N VAL A 56 -2.84 10.87 14.04
CA VAL A 56 -2.56 9.55 14.63
C VAL A 56 -1.15 9.14 14.24
N GLY A 57 -0.30 8.96 15.24
CA GLY A 57 1.04 8.43 15.07
C GLY A 57 1.14 6.96 15.46
N PHE A 58 2.37 6.52 15.69
CA PHE A 58 2.71 5.14 16.05
C PHE A 58 3.69 5.10 17.24
N THR A 59 3.71 6.15 18.05
CA THR A 59 4.47 6.20 19.31
C THR A 59 3.53 6.13 20.52
N ALA A 60 4.08 5.99 21.72
CA ALA A 60 3.27 6.03 22.95
C ALA A 60 2.62 7.42 23.20
N ALA A 61 3.11 8.49 22.58
CA ALA A 61 2.59 9.84 22.79
C ALA A 61 1.40 10.17 21.89
N ASP A 62 1.35 9.60 20.68
CA ASP A 62 0.42 9.97 19.61
C ASP A 62 -0.28 8.78 18.95
N GLY A 63 0.00 7.56 19.42
CA GLY A 63 -0.61 6.34 18.92
C GLY A 63 -2.08 6.20 19.27
N LEU A 64 -2.77 5.35 18.51
CA LEU A 64 -4.20 5.12 18.65
C LEU A 64 -4.60 4.69 20.07
N ASP A 65 -3.81 3.85 20.73
CA ASP A 65 -4.05 3.45 22.13
C ASP A 65 -4.18 4.67 23.07
N THR A 66 -3.28 5.65 22.93
CA THR A 66 -3.25 6.87 23.76
C THR A 66 -4.42 7.79 23.46
N ILE A 67 -4.79 7.91 22.18
CA ILE A 67 -5.92 8.74 21.76
C ILE A 67 -7.24 8.14 22.26
N LEU A 68 -7.45 6.83 22.04
CA LEU A 68 -8.68 6.15 22.41
C LEU A 68 -8.87 6.07 23.93
N ALA A 69 -7.79 6.00 24.72
CA ALA A 69 -7.85 6.00 26.18
C ALA A 69 -8.51 7.26 26.78
N GLN A 70 -8.61 8.35 26.00
CA GLN A 70 -9.27 9.60 26.40
C GLN A 70 -10.78 9.61 26.08
N THR A 71 -11.33 8.47 25.68
CA THR A 71 -12.70 8.32 25.21
C THR A 71 -13.40 7.15 25.93
N PRO A 72 -14.74 7.11 25.95
CA PRO A 72 -15.47 5.98 26.52
C PRO A 72 -15.51 4.75 25.60
N ILE A 73 -14.76 4.73 24.49
CA ILE A 73 -14.78 3.61 23.55
C ILE A 73 -14.27 2.33 24.25
N PRO A 74 -14.98 1.20 24.16
CA PRO A 74 -14.53 -0.03 24.79
C PRO A 74 -13.27 -0.55 24.11
N ARG A 75 -12.46 -1.35 24.83
CA ARG A 75 -11.22 -1.92 24.26
C ARG A 75 -11.49 -2.89 23.10
N ASP A 76 -12.65 -3.51 23.07
CA ASP A 76 -13.12 -4.51 22.11
C ASP A 76 -14.26 -4.00 21.22
N PHE A 77 -14.22 -2.71 20.86
CA PHE A 77 -15.22 -2.07 19.99
C PHE A 77 -15.39 -2.77 18.63
N ASP A 78 -16.52 -2.54 17.97
CA ASP A 78 -16.92 -3.40 16.85
C ASP A 78 -16.11 -3.19 15.57
N PHE A 79 -15.74 -1.95 15.23
CA PHE A 79 -15.17 -1.61 13.93
C PHE A 79 -14.13 -0.50 14.02
N LEU A 80 -12.91 -0.78 13.56
CA LEU A 80 -11.83 0.19 13.34
C LEU A 80 -11.62 0.41 11.84
N SER A 81 -11.59 1.66 11.39
CA SER A 81 -11.21 2.03 10.02
C SER A 81 -9.95 2.88 10.07
N ILE A 82 -8.91 2.49 9.32
CA ILE A 82 -7.64 3.21 9.21
C ILE A 82 -7.42 3.57 7.75
N ASP A 83 -7.48 4.86 7.48
CA ASP A 83 -7.28 5.50 6.17
C ASP A 83 -6.64 6.86 6.47
N ILE A 84 -5.31 6.90 6.42
CA ILE A 84 -4.48 8.04 6.86
C ILE A 84 -3.38 8.36 5.85
N ASP A 85 -3.61 8.02 4.59
CA ASP A 85 -2.74 8.28 3.44
C ASP A 85 -1.30 7.71 3.58
N GLY A 86 -1.12 6.51 4.14
CA GLY A 86 0.10 5.69 3.92
C GLY A 86 0.71 4.97 5.13
N ASN A 87 0.54 5.49 6.35
CA ASN A 87 1.12 4.88 7.56
C ASN A 87 0.18 3.90 8.28
N GLU A 88 -0.86 3.40 7.60
CA GLU A 88 -1.90 2.53 8.18
C GLU A 88 -1.29 1.29 8.85
N TYR A 89 -0.31 0.65 8.20
CA TYR A 89 0.41 -0.51 8.74
C TYR A 89 1.04 -0.18 10.10
N HIS A 90 1.73 0.95 10.21
CA HIS A 90 2.48 1.32 11.42
C HIS A 90 1.55 1.69 12.56
N VAL A 91 0.48 2.42 12.27
CA VAL A 91 -0.57 2.74 13.26
C VAL A 91 -1.23 1.47 13.79
N TRP A 92 -1.60 0.53 12.90
CA TRP A 92 -2.20 -0.72 13.34
C TRP A 92 -1.21 -1.60 14.10
N ASN A 93 0.05 -1.65 13.66
CA ASN A 93 1.10 -2.40 14.33
C ASN A 93 1.32 -1.89 15.76
N ALA A 94 1.38 -0.57 15.96
CA ALA A 94 1.57 0.07 17.26
C ALA A 94 0.35 -0.05 18.20
N THR A 95 -0.85 -0.30 17.66
CA THR A 95 -2.08 -0.47 18.46
C THR A 95 -2.05 -1.81 19.20
N SER A 96 -1.99 -1.80 20.52
CA SER A 96 -1.78 -3.03 21.34
C SER A 96 -2.77 -3.18 22.48
N GLN A 97 -3.33 -2.07 22.98
CA GLN A 97 -4.24 -2.05 24.11
C GLN A 97 -5.71 -2.22 23.72
N TYR A 98 -6.04 -1.96 22.46
CA TYR A 98 -7.35 -2.12 21.86
C TYR A 98 -7.35 -3.30 20.88
N LYS A 99 -8.44 -4.09 20.92
CA LYS A 99 -8.67 -5.27 20.08
C LYS A 99 -10.05 -5.17 19.42
N PRO A 100 -10.22 -4.25 18.44
CA PRO A 100 -11.48 -4.14 17.70
C PRO A 100 -11.91 -5.47 17.08
N LYS A 101 -13.21 -5.73 16.95
CA LYS A 101 -13.69 -7.01 16.39
C LYS A 101 -13.42 -7.11 14.89
N VAL A 102 -13.61 -6.01 14.16
CA VAL A 102 -13.32 -5.89 12.74
C VAL A 102 -12.40 -4.68 12.50
N VAL A 103 -11.41 -4.85 11.64
CA VAL A 103 -10.48 -3.79 11.22
C VAL A 103 -10.53 -3.65 9.70
N CYS A 104 -10.75 -2.43 9.22
CA CYS A 104 -10.60 -2.04 7.84
C CYS A 104 -9.33 -1.20 7.71
N VAL A 105 -8.42 -1.61 6.84
CA VAL A 105 -7.13 -0.93 6.63
C VAL A 105 -6.94 -0.66 5.14
N GLU A 106 -6.66 0.59 4.78
CA GLU A 106 -6.29 0.93 3.41
C GLU A 106 -4.90 0.38 3.07
N PHE A 107 -4.71 -0.11 1.84
CA PHE A 107 -3.44 -0.57 1.32
C PHE A 107 -3.15 0.06 -0.04
N ASN A 108 -1.89 0.02 -0.48
CA ASN A 108 -1.53 0.49 -1.81
C ASN A 108 -1.93 -0.58 -2.88
N PRO A 109 -2.94 -0.30 -3.74
CA PRO A 109 -3.47 -1.27 -4.70
C PRO A 109 -2.54 -1.53 -5.90
N THR A 110 -1.42 -0.83 -6.02
CA THR A 110 -0.43 -1.06 -7.09
C THR A 110 0.53 -2.19 -6.76
N ILE A 111 0.59 -2.61 -5.49
CA ILE A 111 1.52 -3.63 -5.03
C ILE A 111 0.87 -5.02 -5.22
N PRO A 112 1.48 -5.93 -5.99
CA PRO A 112 0.92 -7.26 -6.24
C PRO A 112 0.70 -8.06 -4.95
N PRO A 113 -0.24 -9.02 -4.94
CA PRO A 113 -0.52 -9.84 -3.75
C PRO A 113 0.68 -10.70 -3.31
N GLU A 114 1.62 -11.00 -4.21
CA GLU A 114 2.82 -11.78 -3.92
C GLU A 114 3.94 -10.95 -3.28
N VAL A 115 3.81 -9.63 -3.23
CA VAL A 115 4.86 -8.72 -2.75
C VAL A 115 4.50 -8.21 -1.37
N SER A 116 5.32 -8.59 -0.38
CA SER A 116 5.29 -8.00 0.96
C SER A 116 6.13 -6.73 0.98
N PHE A 117 5.46 -5.59 1.13
CA PHE A 117 6.07 -4.26 1.20
C PHE A 117 5.42 -3.42 2.28
N VAL A 118 6.24 -2.70 3.03
CA VAL A 118 5.82 -1.70 4.02
C VAL A 118 6.71 -0.48 3.82
N GLN A 119 6.10 0.69 3.64
CA GLN A 119 6.86 1.95 3.61
C GLN A 119 7.64 2.17 4.93
N PRO A 120 8.71 2.98 4.94
CA PRO A 120 9.32 3.42 6.19
C PRO A 120 8.30 4.04 7.16
N ALA A 121 8.52 3.87 8.47
CA ALA A 121 7.71 4.48 9.51
C ALA A 121 8.01 5.98 9.61
N ASP A 122 7.46 6.75 8.67
CA ASP A 122 7.72 8.17 8.51
C ASP A 122 6.41 8.87 8.07
N PRO A 123 5.87 9.83 8.87
CA PRO A 123 4.66 10.57 8.52
C PRO A 123 4.76 11.38 7.22
N THR A 124 5.96 11.62 6.70
CA THR A 124 6.20 12.34 5.44
C THR A 124 6.20 11.44 4.20
N VAL A 125 6.05 10.14 4.39
CA VAL A 125 6.04 9.14 3.31
C VAL A 125 4.62 8.63 3.06
N ASN A 126 4.20 8.59 1.79
CA ASN A 126 2.86 8.17 1.33
C ASN A 126 2.94 7.10 0.24
N GLN A 127 3.80 6.08 0.44
CA GLN A 127 3.94 4.94 -0.46
C GLN A 127 2.94 3.81 -0.15
N GLY A 128 2.38 3.80 1.06
CA GLY A 128 1.49 2.77 1.58
C GLY A 128 2.18 1.44 1.90
N SER A 129 1.36 0.43 2.12
CA SER A 129 1.81 -0.95 2.34
C SER A 129 1.06 -1.92 1.43
N SER A 130 1.64 -3.08 1.22
CA SER A 130 1.00 -4.18 0.49
C SER A 130 -0.10 -4.82 1.32
N VAL A 131 -1.13 -5.36 0.66
CA VAL A 131 -2.13 -6.23 1.32
C VAL A 131 -1.46 -7.46 1.96
N ALA A 132 -0.39 -7.99 1.36
CA ALA A 132 0.37 -9.12 1.93
C ALA A 132 0.94 -8.79 3.32
N ALA A 133 1.61 -7.64 3.46
CA ALA A 133 2.14 -7.19 4.74
C ALA A 133 1.03 -6.96 5.78
N LEU A 134 -0.13 -6.41 5.37
CA LEU A 134 -1.26 -6.25 6.28
C LEU A 134 -1.85 -7.59 6.73
N VAL A 135 -1.90 -8.59 5.86
CA VAL A 135 -2.33 -9.95 6.21
C VAL A 135 -1.35 -10.61 7.19
N GLU A 136 -0.05 -10.46 6.95
CA GLU A 136 0.98 -10.93 7.89
C GLU A 136 0.83 -10.26 9.26
N LEU A 137 0.59 -8.94 9.29
CA LEU A 137 0.37 -8.19 10.52
C LEU A 137 -0.92 -8.63 11.22
N GLY A 138 -2.03 -8.75 10.48
CA GLY A 138 -3.32 -9.22 11.00
C GLY A 138 -3.18 -10.56 11.69
N ARG A 139 -2.53 -11.54 11.04
CA ARG A 139 -2.27 -12.87 11.63
C ARG A 139 -1.43 -12.78 12.91
N LYS A 140 -0.37 -11.98 12.94
CA LYS A 140 0.44 -11.74 14.16
C LYS A 140 -0.39 -11.15 15.30
N LYS A 141 -1.44 -10.39 14.98
CA LYS A 141 -2.35 -9.75 15.95
C LYS A 141 -3.59 -10.59 16.27
N GLY A 142 -3.73 -11.80 15.72
CA GLY A 142 -4.88 -12.69 15.93
C GLY A 142 -6.11 -12.34 15.09
N TYR A 143 -5.89 -11.80 13.88
CA TYR A 143 -6.93 -11.47 12.91
C TYR A 143 -6.77 -12.28 11.62
N GLU A 144 -7.90 -12.51 10.95
CA GLU A 144 -7.97 -13.16 9.65
C GLU A 144 -8.57 -12.22 8.60
N LEU A 145 -8.06 -12.28 7.37
CA LEU A 145 -8.60 -11.54 6.24
C LEU A 145 -9.97 -12.11 5.85
N ILE A 146 -10.97 -11.26 5.68
CA ILE A 146 -12.34 -11.67 5.32
C ILE A 146 -12.84 -11.06 4.02
N ALA A 147 -12.32 -9.90 3.61
CA ALA A 147 -12.69 -9.27 2.35
C ALA A 147 -11.61 -8.28 1.89
N VAL A 148 -11.55 -8.06 0.58
CA VAL A 148 -10.82 -6.93 -0.03
C VAL A 148 -11.77 -6.20 -0.97
N ILE A 149 -12.06 -4.94 -0.69
CA ILE A 149 -12.99 -4.12 -1.46
C ILE A 149 -12.28 -2.85 -1.92
N GLY A 150 -11.93 -2.79 -3.20
CA GLY A 150 -11.12 -1.71 -3.74
C GLY A 150 -9.74 -1.67 -3.07
N VAL A 151 -9.47 -0.59 -2.35
CA VAL A 151 -8.23 -0.34 -1.61
C VAL A 151 -8.31 -0.73 -0.13
N ASN A 152 -9.43 -1.30 0.31
CA ASN A 152 -9.68 -1.62 1.72
C ASN A 152 -9.57 -3.12 1.98
N ALA A 153 -8.71 -3.51 2.92
CA ALA A 153 -8.61 -4.86 3.44
C ALA A 153 -9.35 -4.97 4.78
N PHE A 154 -10.29 -5.92 4.86
CA PHE A 154 -11.10 -6.16 6.06
C PHE A 154 -10.60 -7.40 6.78
N PHE A 155 -10.36 -7.24 8.07
CA PHE A 155 -9.88 -8.24 8.99
C PHE A 155 -10.86 -8.43 10.12
N VAL A 156 -11.00 -9.65 10.62
CA VAL A 156 -11.80 -9.96 11.81
C VAL A 156 -10.92 -10.67 12.83
N VAL A 157 -11.12 -10.40 14.12
CA VAL A 157 -10.52 -11.23 15.17
C VAL A 157 -10.90 -12.70 14.95
N GLN A 158 -9.93 -13.59 15.13
CA GLN A 158 -10.06 -15.01 14.83
C GLN A 158 -11.31 -15.66 15.45
N GLU A 159 -11.71 -15.21 16.64
CA GLU A 159 -12.90 -15.68 17.39
C GLU A 159 -14.21 -15.51 16.61
N PHE A 160 -14.30 -14.54 15.69
CA PHE A 160 -15.49 -14.28 14.88
C PHE A 160 -15.34 -14.71 13.42
N TYR A 161 -14.20 -15.29 13.02
CA TYR A 161 -13.91 -15.63 11.62
C TYR A 161 -14.99 -16.54 10.99
N GLU A 162 -15.39 -17.59 11.70
CA GLU A 162 -16.40 -18.55 11.21
C GLU A 162 -17.76 -17.90 10.89
N GLN A 163 -18.10 -16.77 11.51
CA GLN A 163 -19.36 -16.07 11.27
C GLN A 163 -19.44 -15.44 9.87
N PHE A 164 -18.28 -15.14 9.27
CA PHE A 164 -18.18 -14.55 7.94
C PHE A 164 -18.27 -15.58 6.81
N LYS A 165 -18.22 -16.88 7.12
CA LYS A 165 -18.37 -17.98 6.15
C LYS A 165 -17.39 -17.89 4.97
N VAL A 166 -16.19 -17.37 5.23
CA VAL A 166 -15.12 -17.28 4.22
C VAL A 166 -14.43 -18.64 4.12
N THR A 167 -14.61 -19.31 2.99
CA THR A 167 -14.07 -20.66 2.76
C THR A 167 -12.63 -20.68 2.27
N ASP A 168 -12.17 -19.57 1.65
CA ASP A 168 -10.79 -19.39 1.17
C ASP A 168 -10.40 -17.92 1.36
N ASN A 169 -9.55 -17.67 2.35
CA ASN A 169 -9.10 -16.33 2.74
C ASN A 169 -7.75 -15.93 2.11
N ARG A 170 -7.30 -16.64 1.07
CA ARG A 170 -6.12 -16.23 0.31
C ARG A 170 -6.37 -14.88 -0.35
N ILE A 171 -5.33 -14.05 -0.39
CA ILE A 171 -5.39 -12.71 -1.00
C ILE A 171 -5.82 -12.82 -2.46
N GLU A 172 -5.33 -13.85 -3.16
CA GLU A 172 -5.62 -14.06 -4.57
C GLU A 172 -7.10 -14.39 -4.82
N THR A 173 -7.78 -14.94 -3.82
CA THR A 173 -9.20 -15.28 -3.87
C THR A 173 -10.06 -14.08 -3.50
N LEU A 174 -9.68 -13.32 -2.47
CA LEU A 174 -10.47 -12.19 -1.97
C LEU A 174 -10.25 -10.89 -2.74
N TRP A 175 -9.06 -10.67 -3.30
CA TRP A 175 -8.73 -9.47 -4.07
C TRP A 175 -8.81 -9.75 -5.58
N THR A 176 -9.99 -9.51 -6.16
CA THR A 176 -10.31 -9.91 -7.54
C THR A 176 -10.06 -8.81 -8.58
N ASN A 177 -10.15 -7.52 -8.22
CA ASN A 177 -9.79 -6.42 -9.13
C ASN A 177 -8.37 -5.92 -8.84
N ARG A 178 -7.48 -6.09 -9.82
CA ARG A 178 -6.06 -5.68 -9.74
C ARG A 178 -5.66 -4.76 -10.89
N ASP A 179 -6.59 -3.94 -11.37
CA ASP A 179 -6.42 -3.09 -12.56
C ASP A 179 -5.30 -2.04 -12.41
N LEU A 180 -4.87 -1.79 -11.17
CA LEU A 180 -3.80 -0.84 -10.82
C LEU A 180 -2.42 -1.49 -10.72
N VAL A 181 -2.31 -2.82 -10.78
CA VAL A 181 -1.04 -3.53 -10.67
C VAL A 181 -0.28 -3.48 -11.98
N THR A 182 1.00 -3.08 -11.92
CA THR A 182 1.94 -3.14 -13.06
C THR A 182 2.88 -4.33 -12.88
N TYR A 183 2.91 -5.23 -13.85
CA TYR A 183 3.84 -6.37 -13.88
C TYR A 183 5.05 -6.05 -14.75
N ILE A 184 6.25 -6.31 -14.22
CA ILE A 184 7.53 -6.17 -14.92
C ILE A 184 8.20 -7.54 -15.00
N PHE A 185 8.57 -7.98 -16.21
CA PHE A 185 9.31 -9.24 -16.42
C PHE A 185 10.23 -9.14 -17.64
N SER A 186 11.16 -10.08 -17.79
CA SER A 186 12.08 -10.12 -18.93
C SER A 186 11.84 -11.34 -19.82
N GLY A 187 12.00 -11.13 -21.13
CA GLY A 187 12.15 -12.21 -22.11
C GLY A 187 13.56 -12.81 -22.08
N TYR A 188 13.71 -14.02 -22.62
CA TYR A 188 15.01 -14.69 -22.74
C TYR A 188 16.04 -13.89 -23.57
N ASP A 189 15.57 -13.01 -24.45
CA ASP A 189 16.38 -12.12 -25.27
C ASP A 189 16.86 -10.85 -24.54
N GLY A 190 16.39 -10.63 -23.30
CA GLY A 190 16.70 -9.46 -22.49
C GLY A 190 15.75 -8.28 -22.69
N GLN A 191 14.64 -8.44 -23.42
CA GLN A 191 13.59 -7.42 -23.47
C GLN A 191 12.83 -7.36 -22.14
N VAL A 192 12.64 -6.15 -21.60
CA VAL A 192 11.77 -5.92 -20.44
C VAL A 192 10.35 -5.65 -20.93
N PHE A 193 9.36 -6.27 -20.30
CA PHE A 193 7.95 -6.11 -20.61
C PHE A 193 7.20 -5.46 -19.45
N LEU A 194 6.23 -4.61 -19.78
CA LEU A 194 5.22 -4.10 -18.87
C LEU A 194 3.84 -4.69 -19.22
N ARG A 195 3.16 -5.28 -18.24
CA ARG A 195 1.77 -5.77 -18.38
C ARG A 195 0.90 -5.29 -17.21
N GLY A 196 -0.42 -5.41 -17.34
CA GLY A 196 -1.36 -4.84 -16.38
C GLY A 196 -1.51 -3.34 -16.56
N CYS A 197 -1.55 -2.59 -15.46
CA CYS A 197 -1.57 -1.13 -15.47
C CYS A 197 -0.30 -0.59 -16.14
N ARG A 198 -0.46 0.36 -17.06
CA ARG A 198 0.68 1.02 -17.74
C ARG A 198 0.64 2.52 -17.53
N GLN A 199 0.21 2.92 -16.35
CA GLN A 199 0.04 4.31 -15.93
C GLN A 199 0.39 4.42 -14.45
N LEU A 200 0.89 5.58 -14.03
CA LEU A 200 0.98 6.00 -12.63
C LEU A 200 -0.41 6.48 -12.18
N PRO A 201 -1.17 5.71 -11.37
CA PRO A 201 -2.60 5.95 -11.18
C PRO A 201 -2.92 7.35 -10.64
N TRP A 202 -2.17 7.80 -9.63
CA TRP A 202 -2.38 9.11 -9.00
C TRP A 202 -1.89 10.29 -9.84
N LEU A 203 -0.93 10.09 -10.75
CA LEU A 203 -0.38 11.18 -11.58
C LEU A 203 -1.03 11.27 -12.96
N GLY A 204 -1.72 10.22 -13.41
CA GLY A 204 -2.29 10.19 -14.77
C GLY A 204 -1.26 10.00 -15.88
N LEU A 205 0.00 9.66 -15.54
CA LEU A 205 1.10 9.61 -16.51
C LEU A 205 1.36 8.18 -17.00
N PRO A 206 1.55 7.96 -18.31
CA PRO A 206 1.81 6.63 -18.85
C PRO A 206 3.21 6.12 -18.51
N LEU A 207 3.33 4.81 -18.29
CA LEU A 207 4.58 4.09 -18.15
C LEU A 207 5.06 3.61 -19.52
N SER A 208 6.24 4.07 -19.93
CA SER A 208 6.82 3.74 -21.23
C SER A 208 7.72 2.51 -21.12
N GLU A 209 7.27 1.38 -21.65
CA GLU A 209 8.06 0.12 -21.68
C GLU A 209 9.42 0.33 -22.38
N SER A 210 9.47 1.15 -23.42
CA SER A 210 10.72 1.50 -24.12
C SER A 210 11.74 2.24 -23.24
N LYS A 211 11.29 2.95 -22.21
CA LYS A 211 12.16 3.70 -21.29
C LYS A 211 12.69 2.85 -20.13
N LEU A 212 12.13 1.66 -19.90
CA LEU A 212 12.53 0.75 -18.82
C LEU A 212 13.52 -0.33 -19.27
N GLN A 213 14.02 -0.22 -20.49
CA GLN A 213 14.91 -1.23 -21.04
C GLN A 213 16.32 -1.06 -20.50
N ALA A 214 16.87 -2.11 -19.90
CA ALA A 214 18.26 -2.11 -19.44
C ALA A 214 19.27 -2.33 -20.59
N VAL A 215 18.84 -3.02 -21.66
CA VAL A 215 19.70 -3.39 -22.80
C VAL A 215 19.21 -2.70 -24.08
N PRO A 216 20.09 -2.08 -24.89
CA PRO A 216 19.69 -1.52 -26.18
C PRO A 216 19.09 -2.58 -27.12
N GLY A 217 18.07 -2.21 -27.90
CA GLY A 217 17.31 -3.16 -28.73
C GLY A 217 18.19 -3.99 -29.67
N PHE A 218 19.18 -3.38 -30.31
CA PHE A 218 20.09 -4.08 -31.23
C PHE A 218 21.06 -5.06 -30.54
N VAL A 219 21.13 -5.04 -29.20
CA VAL A 219 21.96 -5.95 -28.39
C VAL A 219 21.13 -7.11 -27.84
N ARG A 220 19.80 -6.96 -27.75
CA ARG A 220 18.89 -8.00 -27.25
C ARG A 220 18.85 -9.18 -28.20
N GLN A 221 19.09 -10.37 -27.68
CA GLN A 221 19.13 -11.61 -28.44
C GLN A 221 19.14 -12.81 -27.51
N TYR A 222 18.48 -13.89 -27.91
CA TYR A 222 18.65 -15.21 -27.33
C TYR A 222 19.13 -16.22 -28.38
N PRO A 223 20.17 -17.03 -28.11
CA PRO A 223 21.02 -16.97 -26.93
C PRO A 223 21.93 -15.72 -26.95
N TYR A 224 22.27 -15.20 -25.77
CA TYR A 224 23.12 -14.02 -25.64
C TYR A 224 24.59 -14.36 -25.93
N SER A 225 25.15 -13.79 -27.00
CA SER A 225 26.49 -14.15 -27.48
C SER A 225 27.63 -13.37 -26.79
N ARG A 226 28.84 -13.94 -26.79
CA ARG A 226 30.06 -13.26 -26.29
C ARG A 226 30.31 -11.93 -27.00
N THR A 227 30.11 -11.89 -28.32
CA THR A 227 30.27 -10.68 -29.14
C THR A 227 29.31 -9.58 -28.69
N ARG A 228 28.03 -9.91 -28.49
CA ARG A 228 27.03 -8.96 -27.98
C ARG A 228 27.36 -8.45 -26.59
N ARG A 229 27.87 -9.32 -25.71
CA ARG A 229 28.36 -8.92 -24.38
C ARG A 229 29.51 -7.92 -24.47
N LEU A 230 30.48 -8.12 -25.37
CA LEU A 230 31.56 -7.17 -25.57
C LEU A 230 31.05 -5.82 -26.10
N ILE A 231 30.12 -5.85 -27.07
CA ILE A 231 29.45 -4.63 -27.58
C ILE A 231 28.72 -3.90 -26.45
N TYR A 232 27.94 -4.60 -25.62
CA TYR A 232 27.26 -4.00 -24.48
C TYR A 232 28.22 -3.34 -23.50
N ILE A 233 29.29 -4.05 -23.11
CA ILE A 233 30.28 -3.51 -22.16
C ILE A 233 30.97 -2.29 -22.76
N ALA A 234 31.35 -2.33 -24.04
CA ALA A 234 31.96 -1.19 -24.73
C ALA A 234 31.04 0.05 -24.72
N LEU A 235 29.72 -0.15 -24.84
CA LEU A 235 28.74 0.94 -24.84
C LEU A 235 28.37 1.46 -23.45
N SER A 236 28.29 0.57 -22.45
CA SER A 236 27.81 0.90 -21.10
C SER A 236 28.92 1.27 -20.12
N ASN A 237 30.11 0.67 -20.26
CA ASN A 237 31.27 0.93 -19.42
C ASN A 237 32.57 0.53 -20.15
N PRO A 238 33.02 1.33 -21.14
CA PRO A 238 34.18 1.01 -21.97
C PRO A 238 35.48 0.84 -21.15
N LEU A 239 35.63 1.58 -20.04
CA LEU A 239 36.81 1.51 -19.17
C LEU A 239 36.98 0.14 -18.51
N SER A 240 35.91 -0.63 -18.33
CA SER A 240 35.99 -1.98 -17.77
C SER A 240 36.67 -3.00 -18.71
N LEU A 241 36.87 -2.66 -19.99
CA LEU A 241 37.61 -3.50 -20.96
C LEU A 241 39.12 -3.30 -20.88
N PHE A 242 39.61 -2.16 -20.38
CA PHE A 242 41.03 -1.83 -20.32
C PHE A 242 41.89 -2.89 -19.60
N PRO A 243 41.51 -3.40 -18.40
CA PRO A 243 42.30 -4.41 -17.71
C PRO A 243 42.45 -5.72 -18.50
N LYS A 244 41.43 -6.08 -19.30
CA LYS A 244 41.45 -7.29 -20.13
C LYS A 244 42.36 -7.10 -21.34
N ILE A 245 42.28 -5.94 -21.99
CA ILE A 245 43.13 -5.58 -23.12
C ILE A 245 44.59 -5.51 -22.68
N LEU A 246 44.89 -4.85 -21.56
CA LEU A 246 46.25 -4.78 -20.98
C LEU A 246 46.81 -6.17 -20.63
N ARG A 247 45.98 -7.09 -20.13
CA ARG A 247 46.40 -8.46 -19.81
C ARG A 247 46.71 -9.26 -21.08
N GLU A 248 45.94 -9.10 -22.15
CA GLU A 248 46.23 -9.76 -23.43
C GLU A 248 47.46 -9.15 -24.11
N LEU A 249 47.61 -7.82 -24.13
CA LEU A 249 48.79 -7.15 -24.71
C LEU A 249 50.09 -7.56 -24.01
N LYS A 250 50.07 -7.75 -22.68
CA LYS A 250 51.22 -8.27 -21.92
C LYS A 250 51.70 -9.66 -22.38
N LYS A 251 50.88 -10.46 -23.07
CA LYS A 251 51.31 -11.76 -23.62
C LYS A 251 52.17 -11.63 -24.87
N TYR A 252 52.17 -10.47 -25.53
CA TYR A 252 52.90 -10.22 -26.78
C TYR A 252 54.11 -9.30 -26.61
N THR A 253 54.30 -8.74 -25.41
CA THR A 253 55.43 -7.84 -25.08
C THR A 253 56.48 -8.49 -24.18
N ASN A 254 56.44 -9.82 -24.01
CA ASN A 254 57.46 -10.64 -23.36
C ASN A 254 57.99 -11.69 -24.34
#